data_AF-F7NJK6-F1
#
_entry.id   AF-F7NJK6-F1
#
_cell.length_a   1.000
_cell.length_b   1.000
_cell.length_c   1.000
_cell.angle_alpha   90.00
_cell.angle_beta   90.00
_cell.angle_gamma   90.00
#
_symmetry.space_group_name_H-M   'P 1'
#
loop_
_entity.id
_entity.type
_entity.pdbx_description
1 polymer ?
#
loop_
_entity_poly.entity_id
_entity_poly.type
_entity_poly.pdbx_seq_one_letter_code
_entity_poly.pdbx_strand_id
1 'polypeptide(L)'
;MHSFMLSFQEIDKTKRMAAGGKGANLGELSRIDGIQVPDGFCVTTEAYKRITDQSPAFNVLLDGQILSLTRMGRKIEAHFLALLSMLGYT
;
A
#
# COMPACT_ATOMS: atom_id res chain seq x y z
N MET A 1 19.51 9.71 5.08
CA MET A 1 19.10 8.98 6.31
C MET A 1 17.66 8.56 6.14
N HIS A 2 17.33 7.27 6.22
CA HIS A 2 15.94 6.81 6.23
C HIS A 2 15.40 6.90 7.65
N SER A 3 14.44 7.80 7.89
CA SER A 3 13.72 7.80 9.16
C SER A 3 12.62 6.74 9.10
N PHE A 4 12.69 5.75 9.99
CA PHE A 4 11.65 4.73 10.12
C PHE A 4 10.39 5.24 10.83
N MET A 5 10.46 6.45 11.39
CA MET A 5 9.34 7.14 12.04
C MET A 5 9.24 8.57 11.51
N LEU A 6 8.02 9.05 11.33
CA LEU A 6 7.73 10.43 11.00
C LEU A 6 6.62 10.93 11.93
N SER A 7 6.85 12.01 12.66
CA SER A 7 5.78 12.67 13.41
C SER A 7 4.68 13.17 12.46
N PHE A 8 3.45 13.31 12.95
CA PHE A 8 2.37 13.82 12.10
C PHE A 8 2.68 15.23 11.56
N GLN A 9 3.36 16.06 12.34
CA GLN A 9 3.79 17.40 11.94
C GLN A 9 4.76 17.37 10.74
N GLU A 10 5.56 16.32 10.62
CA GLU A 10 6.49 16.12 9.50
C GLU A 10 5.81 15.56 8.23
N ILE A 11 4.58 15.03 8.30
CA ILE A 11 3.95 14.30 7.19
C ILE A 11 2.99 15.20 6.41
N ASP A 12 3.29 15.50 5.15
CA ASP A 12 2.36 16.16 4.22
C ASP A 12 1.87 15.21 3.13
N LYS A 13 0.98 15.69 2.26
CA LYS A 13 0.47 14.92 1.11
C LYS A 13 1.55 14.34 0.19
N THR A 14 2.75 14.92 0.15
CA THR A 14 3.87 14.42 -0.67
C THR A 14 4.49 13.16 -0.05
N LYS A 15 4.38 12.98 1.26
CA LYS A 15 4.91 11.82 2.00
C LYS A 15 3.97 10.61 2.05
N ARG A 16 2.93 10.57 1.20
CA ARG A 16 1.98 9.44 1.11
C ARG A 16 2.66 8.10 0.84
N MET A 17 3.73 8.07 0.04
CA MET A 17 4.47 6.82 -0.22
C MET A 17 5.16 6.29 1.03
N ALA A 18 5.64 7.17 1.91
CA ALA A 18 6.33 6.80 3.14
C ALA A 18 5.35 6.49 4.29
N ALA A 19 4.27 7.25 4.43
CA ALA A 19 3.34 7.16 5.56
C ALA A 19 2.00 6.46 5.25
N GLY A 20 1.78 6.08 3.99
CA GLY A 20 0.50 5.56 3.49
C GLY A 20 -0.61 6.61 3.49
N GLY A 21 -1.81 6.19 3.06
CA GLY A 21 -2.97 7.09 2.95
C GLY A 21 -3.44 7.66 4.30
N LYS A 22 -3.42 6.84 5.36
CA LYS A 22 -3.87 7.26 6.70
C LYS A 22 -2.88 8.23 7.36
N GLY A 23 -1.59 7.90 7.34
CA GLY A 23 -0.56 8.77 7.92
C GLY A 23 -0.48 10.11 7.19
N ALA A 24 -0.61 10.12 5.87
CA ALA A 24 -0.72 11.35 5.09
C ALA A 24 -1.92 12.20 5.51
N ASN A 25 -3.11 11.60 5.68
CA ASN A 25 -4.29 12.34 6.10
C ASN A 25 -4.17 12.90 7.53
N LEU A 26 -3.61 12.14 8.48
CA LEU A 26 -3.37 12.63 9.85
C LEU A 26 -2.36 13.79 9.86
N GLY A 27 -1.33 13.71 9.02
CA GLY A 27 -0.37 14.79 8.86
C GLY A 27 -1.01 16.06 8.29
N GLU A 28 -1.87 15.96 7.28
CA GLU A 28 -2.63 17.11 6.77
C GLU A 28 -3.59 17.69 7.83
N LEU A 29 -4.33 16.85 8.54
CA LEU A 29 -5.23 17.28 9.63
C LEU A 29 -4.47 18.03 10.73
N SER A 30 -3.24 17.61 11.05
CA SER A 30 -2.41 18.24 12.09
C SER A 30 -2.01 19.68 11.79
N ARG A 31 -2.17 20.15 10.54
CA ARG A 31 -1.87 21.51 10.11
C ARG A 31 -3.09 22.42 10.00
N ILE A 32 -4.30 21.90 10.21
CA ILE A 32 -5.52 22.68 10.10
C ILE A 32 -5.80 23.35 11.44
N ASP A 33 -5.82 24.67 11.44
CA ASP A 33 -6.18 25.45 12.62
C ASP A 33 -7.57 25.04 13.14
N GLY A 34 -7.65 24.81 14.45
CA GLY A 34 -8.89 24.39 15.12
C GLY A 34 -9.15 22.87 15.10
N ILE A 35 -8.36 22.06 14.39
CA ILE A 35 -8.42 20.60 14.48
C ILE A 35 -7.35 20.10 15.45
N GLN A 36 -7.77 19.39 16.49
CA GLN A 36 -6.86 18.78 17.46
C GLN A 36 -6.56 17.34 17.05
N VAL A 37 -5.37 17.12 16.50
CA VAL A 37 -4.82 15.78 16.27
C VAL A 37 -3.93 15.43 17.46
N PRO A 38 -4.16 14.31 18.17
CA PRO A 38 -3.28 13.86 19.24
C PRO A 38 -1.84 13.66 18.75
N ASP A 39 -0.87 13.93 19.62
CA ASP A 39 0.54 13.68 19.32
C ASP A 39 0.76 12.23 18.92
N GLY A 40 1.54 12.04 17.86
CA GLY A 40 1.78 10.74 17.29
C GLY A 40 2.72 10.76 16.10
N PHE A 41 3.04 9.56 15.64
CA PHE A 41 3.95 9.33 14.53
C PHE A 41 3.46 8.16 13.68
N CYS A 42 3.94 8.13 12.43
CA CYS A 42 3.76 7.04 11.50
C CYS A 42 5.05 6.24 11.41
N VAL A 43 4.95 4.92 11.57
CA VAL A 43 6.01 3.98 11.16
C VAL A 43 5.97 3.86 9.65
N THR A 44 7.09 4.14 8.99
CA THR A 44 7.11 4.28 7.53
C THR A 44 7.03 2.94 6.80
N THR A 45 6.59 2.98 5.54
CA THR A 45 6.60 1.81 4.63
C THR A 45 8.01 1.27 4.42
N GLU A 46 9.04 2.10 4.52
CA GLU A 46 10.44 1.67 4.48
C GLU A 46 10.82 0.82 5.70
N ALA A 47 10.30 1.16 6.89
CA ALA A 47 10.50 0.35 8.10
C ALA A 47 9.86 -1.03 7.93
N TYR A 48 8.64 -1.07 7.38
CA TYR A 48 7.95 -2.32 7.06
C TYR A 48 8.78 -3.16 6.08
N LYS A 49 9.20 -2.57 4.95
CA LYS A 49 10.01 -3.25 3.93
C LYS A 49 11.29 -3.84 4.52
N ARG A 50 12.01 -3.06 5.35
CA ARG A 50 13.24 -3.51 6.00
C ARG A 50 13.02 -4.78 6.83
N ILE A 51 11.93 -4.84 7.59
CA ILE A 51 11.60 -5.98 8.47
C ILE A 51 11.16 -7.19 7.64
N THR A 52 10.31 -6.97 6.62
CA THR A 52 9.80 -8.07 5.78
C THR A 52 10.87 -8.68 4.89
N ASP A 53 11.77 -7.86 4.34
CA ASP A 53 12.90 -8.33 3.53
C ASP A 53 13.84 -9.25 4.33
N GLN A 54 13.85 -9.14 5.67
CA GLN A 54 14.62 -10.00 6.56
C GLN A 54 13.91 -11.28 6.98
N SER A 55 12.70 -11.55 6.48
CA SER A 55 11.91 -12.73 6.83
C SER A 55 11.66 -13.64 5.62
N PRO A 56 12.52 -14.65 5.39
CA PRO A 56 12.37 -15.59 4.28
C PRO A 56 11.01 -16.31 4.28
N ALA A 57 10.50 -16.68 5.46
CA ALA A 57 9.21 -17.35 5.60
C ALA A 57 8.04 -16.46 5.17
N PHE A 58 8.12 -15.16 5.46
CA PHE A 58 7.13 -14.18 5.04
C PHE A 58 7.12 -14.02 3.51
N ASN A 59 8.29 -13.95 2.89
CA ASN A 59 8.43 -13.84 1.44
C ASN A 59 7.82 -15.04 0.71
N VAL A 60 8.08 -16.26 1.19
CA VAL A 60 7.47 -17.49 0.61
C VAL A 60 5.94 -17.45 0.68
N LEU A 61 5.38 -16.99 1.80
CA LEU A 61 3.93 -16.88 1.96
C LEU A 61 3.34 -15.81 1.03
N LEU A 62 4.01 -14.67 0.88
CA LEU A 62 3.62 -13.61 -0.05
C LEU A 62 3.65 -14.08 -1.49
N ASP A 63 4.72 -14.75 -1.92
CA ASP A 63 4.85 -15.28 -3.26
C ASP A 63 3.70 -16.23 -3.60
N GLY A 64 3.31 -17.09 -2.66
CA GLY A 64 2.14 -17.95 -2.79
C GLY A 64 0.83 -17.17 -3.00
N GLN A 65 0.62 -16.08 -2.25
CA GLN A 65 -0.55 -15.21 -2.40
C GLN A 65 -0.53 -14.46 -3.74
N ILE A 66 0.63 -13.93 -4.15
CA ILE A 66 0.82 -13.27 -5.45
C ILE A 66 0.48 -14.23 -6.58
N LEU A 67 1.01 -15.46 -6.56
CA LEU A 67 0.71 -16.49 -7.55
C LEU A 67 -0.80 -16.80 -7.62
N SER A 68 -1.48 -16.86 -6.46
CA SER A 68 -2.93 -17.07 -6.40
C SER A 68 -3.71 -15.92 -7.04
N LEU A 69 -3.33 -14.67 -6.74
CA LEU A 69 -3.93 -13.48 -7.33
C LEU A 69 -3.67 -13.39 -8.84
N THR A 70 -2.44 -13.66 -9.30
CA THR A 70 -2.11 -13.71 -10.73
C THR A 70 -2.95 -14.77 -11.43
N ARG A 71 -3.12 -15.95 -10.84
CA ARG A 71 -3.97 -17.01 -11.39
C ARG A 71 -5.43 -16.56 -11.47
N MET A 72 -5.93 -15.84 -10.46
CA MET A 72 -7.28 -15.29 -10.46
C MET A 72 -7.46 -14.25 -11.57
N GLY A 73 -6.50 -13.33 -11.74
CA GLY A 73 -6.48 -12.35 -12.82
C GLY A 73 -6.52 -13.00 -14.20
N ARG A 74 -5.69 -14.02 -14.44
CA ARG A 74 -5.71 -14.79 -15.70
C ARG A 74 -7.05 -15.47 -15.97
N LYS A 75 -7.77 -15.94 -14.94
CA LYS A 75 -9.11 -16.51 -15.11
C LYS A 75 -10.12 -15.45 -15.52
N ILE A 76 -10.07 -14.27 -14.90
CA ILE A 76 -10.93 -13.14 -15.27
C ILE A 76 -10.68 -12.73 -16.72
N GLU A 77 -9.42 -12.61 -17.11
CA GLU A 77 -9.01 -12.29 -18.48
C GLU A 77 -9.51 -13.35 -19.49
N ALA A 78 -9.31 -14.64 -19.20
CA ALA A 78 -9.79 -15.72 -20.06
C ALA A 78 -11.32 -15.71 -20.21
N HIS A 79 -12.05 -15.45 -19.13
CA HIS A 79 -13.52 -15.32 -19.19
C HIS A 79 -13.95 -14.12 -20.03
N PHE A 80 -13.26 -12.99 -19.90
CA PHE A 80 -13.55 -11.79 -20.68
C PHE A 80 -13.29 -12.01 -22.18
N LEU A 81 -12.16 -12.64 -22.53
CA LEU A 81 -11.83 -12.99 -23.92
C LEU A 81 -12.86 -13.97 -24.52
N ALA A 82 -13.28 -14.98 -23.75
CA ALA A 82 -14.32 -15.90 -24.20
C ALA A 82 -15.66 -15.19 -24.48
N LEU A 83 -16.04 -14.23 -23.62
CA LEU A 83 -17.23 -13.42 -23.82
C LEU A 83 -17.15 -12.57 -25.10
N LEU A 84 -16.02 -11.89 -25.32
CA LEU A 84 -15.80 -11.09 -26.53
C LEU A 84 -15.89 -11.94 -27.80
N SER A 85 -15.33 -13.16 -27.77
CA SER A 85 -15.42 -14.10 -28.89
C SER A 85 -16.85 -14.57 -29.15
N MET A 86 -17.63 -14.89 -28.11
CA MET A 86 -19.05 -15.25 -28.26
C MET A 86 -19.90 -14.11 -28.84
N LEU A 87 -19.53 -12.87 -28.55
CA LEU A 87 -20.19 -11.67 -29.07
C LEU A 87 -19.69 -11.25 -30.46
N GLY A 88 -18.71 -11.96 -31.04
CA GLY A 88 -18.18 -11.71 -32.38
C GLY A 88 -17.24 -10.50 -32.49
N TYR A 89 -16.63 -10.07 -31.38
CA TYR A 89 -15.66 -8.96 -31.35
C TYR A 89 -14.20 -9.38 -31.58
N THR A 90 -13.94 -10.66 -31.86
CA THR A 90 -12.62 -11.25 -32.18
C THR A 90 -12.77 -12.16 -33.39
#